data_AF-A0A135WI98-F1
#
_entry.id   AF-A0A135WI98-F1
#
_cell.length_a   1.000
_cell.length_b   1.000
_cell.length_c   1.000
_cell.angle_alpha   90.00
_cell.angle_beta   90.00
_cell.angle_gamma   90.00
#
_symmetry.space_group_name_H-M   'P 1'
#
loop_
_entity.id
_entity.type
_entity.pdbx_description
1 polymer ?
#
loop_
_entity_poly.entity_id
_entity_poly.type
_entity_poly.pdbx_seq_one_letter_code
_entity_poly.pdbx_strand_id
1 'polypeptide(L)'
;MSNTLNLLETNDFPTLSTVSAGVVTLIDSRTKELVNFEKVTTGSPTVDGVMYLENNGEKYARIHNGVINPEWFGPGKTHIELQAAIDASQPNDTILIRGKYRCSDQIKITKGALTFLGQNYINGNDTGSNEGSRIIFDNFTNHTVDSCIEATSVSLCIKNLCIFGSELPGKIGVKIVGNINGCLTLDSAVVQNFEVGVKITEGYYNRFINSYIGYCSTCLVLDKCYNATASSLSIRAGYEDTVDLTNIGILLLNDSNFSMFGGSVESFSDAGIILFSSRVLCNGVYFEGEKADDNASCIKIKDNNCRVNAVSCHAYLTEGHSSSFIQIPATVTSAHIYSKNNHFEYADNWYTSVYKFEATDFTGYNIDISGDNYKNGLIAGSSYIAITSNLLKKGKGIVRITYPSGHALAGVHLTNLNTVSPYQYNAVTGAENGMITTFANSGYPGDDGASLYGTIGYTPYTAVFDNGTWKKIPKL
;
A
#
# COMPACT_ATOMS: atom_id res chain seq x y z
N MET A 1 17.05 -31.05 -41.34
CA MET A 1 17.45 -29.66 -41.58
C MET A 1 18.93 -29.57 -41.23
N SER A 2 19.81 -29.24 -42.18
CA SER A 2 21.26 -29.18 -41.97
C SER A 2 21.67 -27.82 -41.40
N ASN A 3 22.47 -27.81 -40.32
CA ASN A 3 23.01 -26.59 -39.72
C ASN A 3 23.86 -25.80 -40.73
N THR A 4 23.41 -24.60 -41.08
CA THR A 4 24.05 -23.69 -42.05
C THR A 4 25.38 -23.09 -41.55
N LEU A 5 25.82 -23.42 -40.34
CA LEU A 5 27.02 -22.86 -39.70
C LEU A 5 28.06 -23.92 -39.24
N ASN A 6 27.82 -25.24 -39.42
CA ASN A 6 28.68 -26.32 -38.89
C ASN A 6 29.06 -26.17 -37.40
N LEU A 7 28.24 -25.48 -36.60
CA LEU A 7 28.45 -25.33 -35.16
C LEU A 7 27.88 -26.53 -34.41
N LEU A 8 28.56 -26.93 -33.34
CA LEU A 8 28.19 -28.03 -32.45
C LEU A 8 27.17 -27.57 -31.41
N GLU A 9 26.35 -28.50 -30.94
CA GLU A 9 25.47 -28.22 -29.80
C GLU A 9 26.22 -28.36 -28.47
N THR A 10 25.71 -27.73 -27.41
CA THR A 10 26.31 -27.83 -26.06
C THR A 10 26.44 -29.26 -25.55
N ASN A 11 25.57 -30.18 -25.97
CA ASN A 11 25.62 -31.60 -25.60
C ASN A 11 26.77 -32.37 -26.27
N ASP A 12 27.27 -31.88 -27.41
CA ASP A 12 28.34 -32.54 -28.16
C ASP A 12 29.72 -32.08 -27.68
N PHE A 13 29.80 -30.95 -26.97
CA PHE A 13 31.04 -30.32 -26.52
C PHE A 13 31.97 -31.24 -25.71
N PRO A 14 31.50 -32.11 -24.80
CA PRO A 14 32.38 -33.01 -24.05
C PRO A 14 33.15 -34.02 -24.92
N THR A 15 32.69 -34.29 -26.14
CA THR A 15 33.26 -35.30 -27.05
C THR A 15 34.29 -34.74 -28.03
N LEU A 16 34.53 -33.42 -28.01
CA LEU A 16 35.52 -32.77 -28.86
C LEU A 16 36.94 -33.16 -28.48
N SER A 17 37.72 -33.61 -29.46
CA SER A 17 39.14 -33.99 -29.29
C SER A 17 40.07 -32.78 -29.14
N THR A 18 39.67 -31.62 -29.63
CA THR A 18 40.46 -30.38 -29.62
C THR A 18 39.53 -29.17 -29.56
N VAL A 19 39.76 -28.29 -28.59
CA VAL A 19 39.05 -27.01 -28.47
C VAL A 19 39.99 -25.88 -28.92
N SER A 20 39.51 -25.00 -29.80
CA SER A 20 40.28 -23.82 -30.22
C SER A 20 40.54 -22.91 -29.01
N ALA A 21 41.75 -22.36 -28.91
CA ALA A 21 42.09 -21.44 -27.82
C ALA A 21 41.18 -20.20 -27.83
N GLY A 22 40.70 -19.80 -26.65
CA GLY A 22 39.87 -18.60 -26.47
C GLY A 22 38.39 -18.92 -26.21
N VAL A 23 37.50 -18.23 -26.94
CA VAL A 23 36.04 -18.36 -26.81
C VAL A 23 35.54 -19.46 -27.74
N VAL A 24 34.69 -20.34 -27.20
CA VAL A 24 34.00 -21.38 -27.97
C VAL A 24 32.56 -20.94 -28.22
N THR A 25 32.16 -20.88 -29.48
CA THR A 25 30.76 -20.63 -29.87
C THR A 25 30.06 -21.96 -30.15
N LEU A 26 28.93 -22.21 -29.48
CA LEU A 26 28.10 -23.40 -29.61
C LEU A 26 26.64 -23.01 -29.88
N ILE A 27 25.85 -23.98 -30.32
CA ILE A 27 24.38 -23.88 -30.33
C ILE A 27 23.88 -24.44 -28.99
N ASP A 28 23.12 -23.66 -28.23
CA ASP A 28 22.48 -24.15 -27.01
C ASP A 28 21.53 -25.31 -27.38
N SER A 29 21.76 -26.50 -26.83
CA SER A 29 21.01 -27.69 -27.23
C SER A 29 19.52 -27.58 -26.94
N ARG A 30 19.11 -26.68 -26.02
CA ARG A 30 17.72 -26.47 -25.62
C ARG A 30 17.08 -25.30 -26.36
N THR A 31 17.70 -24.11 -26.31
CA THR A 31 17.10 -22.91 -26.92
C THR A 31 17.40 -22.76 -28.40
N LYS A 32 18.40 -23.49 -28.91
CA LYS A 32 18.96 -23.36 -30.25
C LYS A 32 19.55 -21.97 -30.55
N GLU A 33 19.79 -21.17 -29.51
CA GLU A 33 20.48 -19.89 -29.59
C GLU A 33 22.01 -20.10 -29.69
N LEU A 34 22.72 -19.18 -30.34
CA LEU A 34 24.18 -19.17 -30.29
C LEU A 34 24.65 -18.70 -28.92
N VAL A 35 25.61 -19.42 -28.34
CA VAL A 35 26.14 -19.17 -27.01
C VAL A 35 27.66 -19.27 -27.02
N ASN A 36 28.31 -18.41 -26.25
CA ASN A 36 29.76 -18.38 -26.10
C ASN A 36 30.16 -18.93 -24.73
N PHE A 37 31.26 -19.67 -24.72
CA PHE A 37 31.90 -20.18 -23.51
C PHE A 37 33.37 -19.78 -23.46
N GLU A 38 33.86 -19.42 -22.28
CA GLU A 38 35.26 -19.09 -22.03
C GLU A 38 35.89 -20.05 -21.04
N LYS A 39 37.18 -20.33 -21.21
CA LYS A 39 37.91 -21.22 -20.30
C LYS A 39 37.98 -20.62 -18.89
N VAL A 40 37.61 -21.40 -17.90
CA VAL A 40 37.71 -21.03 -16.48
C VAL A 40 39.18 -21.00 -16.10
N THR A 41 39.65 -19.82 -15.68
CA THR A 41 41.05 -19.60 -15.26
C THR A 41 41.21 -19.60 -13.74
N THR A 42 40.12 -19.43 -12.98
CA THR A 42 40.13 -19.41 -11.52
C THR A 42 38.92 -20.15 -10.94
N GLY A 43 39.12 -20.82 -9.80
CA GLY A 43 38.09 -21.62 -9.14
C GLY A 43 37.89 -23.01 -9.77
N SER A 44 36.98 -23.79 -9.18
CA SER A 44 36.59 -25.11 -9.69
C SER A 44 35.06 -25.25 -9.64
N PRO A 45 34.34 -24.61 -10.58
CA PRO A 45 32.88 -24.65 -10.60
C PRO A 45 32.35 -26.07 -10.84
N THR A 46 31.11 -26.32 -10.42
CA THR A 46 30.44 -27.60 -10.71
C THR A 46 29.92 -27.55 -12.15
N VAL A 47 30.19 -28.62 -12.91
CA VAL A 47 29.74 -28.76 -14.30
C VAL A 47 28.27 -29.14 -14.30
N ASP A 48 27.42 -28.29 -14.88
CA ASP A 48 25.96 -28.45 -14.90
C ASP A 48 25.41 -28.64 -16.33
N GLY A 49 26.27 -28.57 -17.35
CA GLY A 49 25.87 -28.70 -18.76
C GLY A 49 25.19 -27.45 -19.33
N VAL A 50 25.09 -26.36 -18.55
CA VAL A 50 24.35 -25.14 -18.92
C VAL A 50 25.23 -23.91 -18.74
N MET A 51 25.66 -23.64 -17.50
CA MET A 51 26.56 -22.53 -17.16
C MET A 51 28.02 -22.96 -17.22
N TYR A 52 28.29 -24.23 -16.94
CA TYR A 52 29.65 -24.79 -16.97
C TYR A 52 29.68 -26.09 -17.77
N LEU A 53 30.57 -26.14 -18.74
CA LEU A 53 30.89 -27.33 -19.54
C LEU A 53 32.29 -27.84 -19.20
N GLU A 54 32.54 -29.11 -19.46
CA GLU A 54 33.87 -29.71 -19.32
C GLU A 54 34.28 -30.39 -20.63
N ASN A 55 35.53 -30.19 -21.03
CA ASN A 55 36.16 -30.90 -22.12
C ASN A 55 37.62 -31.20 -21.74
N ASN A 56 38.04 -32.46 -21.82
CA ASN A 56 39.40 -32.91 -21.51
C ASN A 56 39.94 -32.42 -20.14
N GLY A 57 39.08 -32.38 -19.11
CA GLY A 57 39.42 -31.91 -17.77
C GLY A 57 39.51 -30.38 -17.62
N GLU A 58 39.30 -29.62 -18.70
CA GLU A 58 39.21 -28.17 -18.68
C GLU A 58 37.75 -27.73 -18.59
N LYS A 59 37.48 -26.74 -17.74
CA LYS A 59 36.14 -26.20 -17.53
C LYS A 59 35.94 -24.91 -18.31
N TYR A 60 34.74 -24.73 -18.84
CA TYR A 60 34.36 -23.57 -19.63
C TYR A 60 33.07 -22.96 -19.07
N ALA A 61 33.05 -21.66 -18.84
CA ALA A 61 31.91 -20.91 -18.31
C ALA A 61 31.13 -20.23 -19.42
N ARG A 62 29.80 -20.25 -19.34
CA ARG A 62 28.89 -19.54 -20.24
C ARG A 62 29.08 -18.04 -20.09
N ILE A 63 29.25 -17.33 -21.21
CA ILE A 63 29.26 -15.86 -21.22
C ILE A 63 27.80 -15.39 -21.27
N HIS A 64 27.28 -14.91 -20.13
CA HIS A 64 25.89 -14.47 -20.00
C HIS A 64 25.72 -12.95 -19.81
N ASN A 65 26.82 -12.19 -19.65
CA ASN A 65 26.82 -10.73 -19.55
C ASN A 65 25.79 -10.15 -18.55
N GLY A 66 25.60 -10.85 -17.42
CA GLY A 66 24.67 -10.44 -16.37
C GLY A 66 23.18 -10.69 -16.66
N VAL A 67 22.84 -11.43 -17.72
CA VAL A 67 21.46 -11.81 -18.06
C VAL A 67 21.34 -13.33 -18.15
N ILE A 68 20.47 -13.91 -17.34
CA ILE A 68 20.22 -15.36 -17.32
C ILE A 68 18.79 -15.63 -17.78
N ASN A 69 18.65 -16.64 -18.65
CA ASN A 69 17.37 -17.09 -19.16
C ASN A 69 17.00 -18.43 -18.49
N PRO A 70 15.87 -18.54 -17.77
CA PRO A 70 15.41 -19.79 -17.17
C PRO A 70 15.31 -20.96 -18.15
N GLU A 71 14.99 -20.68 -19.42
CA GLU A 71 14.82 -21.68 -20.47
C GLU A 71 16.11 -22.45 -20.79
N TRP A 72 17.28 -21.92 -20.42
CA TRP A 72 18.55 -22.65 -20.51
C TRP A 72 18.55 -23.90 -19.61
N PHE A 73 17.76 -23.88 -18.53
CA PHE A 73 17.68 -24.97 -17.55
C PHE A 73 16.51 -25.93 -17.82
N GLY A 74 15.61 -25.64 -18.76
CA GLY A 74 14.45 -26.47 -19.07
C GLY A 74 13.38 -25.81 -19.95
N PRO A 75 12.61 -26.58 -20.73
CA PRO A 75 11.50 -26.04 -21.49
C PRO A 75 10.22 -25.87 -20.65
N GLY A 76 10.21 -26.32 -19.39
CA GLY A 76 8.99 -26.46 -18.60
C GLY A 76 8.32 -25.14 -18.22
N LYS A 77 9.08 -24.05 -18.15
CA LYS A 77 8.63 -22.75 -17.63
C LYS A 77 7.93 -22.88 -16.28
N THR A 78 8.62 -23.53 -15.34
CA THR A 78 8.11 -23.74 -13.98
C THR A 78 9.01 -23.12 -12.93
N HIS A 79 8.64 -23.29 -11.66
CA HIS A 79 9.50 -22.96 -10.53
C HIS A 79 10.86 -23.68 -10.57
N ILE A 80 10.97 -24.86 -11.20
CA ILE A 80 12.22 -25.62 -11.29
C ILE A 80 13.26 -24.85 -12.11
N GLU A 81 12.90 -24.44 -13.33
CA GLU A 81 13.80 -23.69 -14.19
C GLU A 81 14.13 -22.30 -13.64
N LEU A 82 13.15 -21.63 -13.02
CA LEU A 82 13.36 -20.34 -12.38
C LEU A 82 14.33 -20.45 -11.20
N GLN A 83 14.14 -21.43 -10.32
CA GLN A 83 15.03 -21.64 -9.18
C GLN A 83 16.44 -22.01 -9.65
N ALA A 84 16.58 -22.86 -10.67
CA ALA A 84 17.89 -23.20 -11.24
C ALA A 84 18.62 -21.96 -11.80
N ALA A 85 17.90 -21.08 -12.49
CA ALA A 85 18.46 -19.81 -12.98
C ALA A 85 18.90 -18.88 -11.84
N ILE A 86 18.10 -18.78 -10.78
CA ILE A 86 18.44 -18.01 -9.58
C ILE A 86 19.68 -18.61 -8.89
N ASP A 87 19.73 -19.93 -8.75
CA ASP A 87 20.84 -20.62 -8.07
C ASP A 87 22.17 -20.46 -8.82
N ALA A 88 22.11 -20.38 -10.15
CA ALA A 88 23.24 -20.15 -11.04
C ALA A 88 23.66 -18.68 -11.16
N SER A 89 22.81 -17.74 -10.76
CA SER A 89 23.05 -16.31 -10.90
C SER A 89 24.15 -15.77 -9.99
N GLN A 90 24.80 -14.72 -10.45
CA GLN A 90 25.72 -13.90 -9.67
C GLN A 90 25.00 -12.67 -9.09
N PRO A 91 25.54 -12.05 -8.02
CA PRO A 91 24.98 -10.81 -7.50
C PRO A 91 24.86 -9.74 -8.59
N ASN A 92 23.68 -9.12 -8.66
CA ASN A 92 23.23 -8.12 -9.62
C ASN A 92 22.87 -8.65 -11.02
N ASP A 93 22.85 -9.97 -11.22
CA ASP A 93 22.35 -10.54 -12.47
C ASP A 93 20.83 -10.28 -12.62
N THR A 94 20.40 -10.29 -13.88
CA THR A 94 19.00 -10.19 -14.29
C THR A 94 18.50 -11.55 -14.76
N ILE A 95 17.43 -12.05 -14.14
CA ILE A 95 16.67 -13.19 -14.63
C ILE A 95 15.60 -12.66 -15.60
N LEU A 96 15.72 -13.02 -16.87
CA LEU A 96 14.81 -12.59 -17.93
C LEU A 96 13.63 -13.57 -18.03
N ILE A 97 12.44 -13.10 -17.70
CA ILE A 97 11.21 -13.89 -17.68
C ILE A 97 10.51 -13.76 -19.03
N ARG A 98 10.55 -14.81 -19.86
CA ARG A 98 9.94 -14.81 -21.21
C ARG A 98 8.62 -15.57 -21.24
N GLY A 99 7.51 -14.84 -21.29
CA GLY A 99 6.17 -15.44 -21.31
C GLY A 99 5.69 -15.92 -19.94
N LYS A 100 4.86 -16.96 -19.92
CA LYS A 100 4.15 -17.43 -18.72
C LYS A 100 4.86 -18.62 -18.06
N TYR A 101 5.20 -18.45 -16.78
CA TYR A 101 5.71 -19.51 -15.92
C TYR A 101 4.63 -19.95 -14.94
N ARG A 102 4.49 -21.26 -14.73
CA ARG A 102 3.55 -21.83 -13.76
C ARG A 102 4.32 -22.47 -12.61
N CYS A 103 4.14 -21.94 -11.42
CA CYS A 103 4.88 -22.27 -10.22
C CYS A 103 3.95 -22.89 -9.20
N SER A 104 4.27 -24.10 -8.75
CA SER A 104 3.55 -24.85 -7.72
C SER A 104 4.32 -24.95 -6.40
N ASP A 105 5.44 -24.23 -6.30
CA ASP A 105 6.29 -24.18 -5.12
C ASP A 105 6.95 -22.81 -4.99
N GLN A 106 7.55 -22.55 -3.83
CA GLN A 106 8.21 -21.30 -3.47
C GLN A 106 9.45 -21.05 -4.32
N ILE A 107 9.61 -19.82 -4.77
CA ILE A 107 10.87 -19.32 -5.32
C ILE A 107 11.66 -18.65 -4.20
N LYS A 108 12.87 -19.12 -3.93
CA LYS A 108 13.75 -18.61 -2.87
C LYS A 108 14.94 -17.88 -3.44
N ILE A 109 15.18 -16.68 -2.92
CA ILE A 109 16.30 -15.82 -3.31
C ILE A 109 17.16 -15.55 -2.08
N THR A 110 18.35 -16.15 -2.06
CA THR A 110 19.28 -16.08 -0.91
C THR A 110 20.66 -15.57 -1.32
N LYS A 111 20.90 -15.35 -2.61
CA LYS A 111 22.21 -14.98 -3.16
C LYS A 111 22.15 -13.62 -3.84
N GLY A 112 22.76 -12.61 -3.21
CA GLY A 112 22.96 -11.27 -3.78
C GLY A 112 21.68 -10.54 -4.19
N ALA A 113 21.81 -9.28 -4.60
CA ALA A 113 20.69 -8.57 -5.19
C ALA A 113 20.38 -9.15 -6.58
N LEU A 114 19.11 -9.33 -6.94
CA LEU A 114 18.71 -9.82 -8.27
C LEU A 114 17.63 -8.95 -8.90
N THR A 115 17.59 -8.96 -10.23
CA THR A 115 16.50 -8.35 -11.00
C THR A 115 15.69 -9.42 -11.73
N PHE A 116 14.38 -9.44 -11.57
CA PHE A 116 13.45 -10.16 -12.44
C PHE A 116 12.89 -9.18 -13.46
N LEU A 117 13.14 -9.44 -14.74
CA LEU A 117 12.74 -8.56 -15.83
C LEU A 117 11.80 -9.30 -16.77
N GLY A 118 10.58 -8.79 -16.95
CA GLY A 118 9.71 -9.21 -18.03
C GLY A 118 10.15 -8.65 -19.39
N GLN A 119 9.90 -9.42 -20.44
CA GLN A 119 10.30 -9.12 -21.81
C GLN A 119 9.48 -8.00 -22.46
N ASN A 120 8.20 -7.85 -22.07
CA ASN A 120 7.30 -6.85 -22.61
C ASN A 120 7.03 -5.77 -21.57
N TYR A 121 6.90 -4.52 -22.01
CA TYR A 121 6.44 -3.45 -21.14
C TYR A 121 5.03 -3.76 -20.65
N ILE A 122 4.87 -3.82 -19.33
CA ILE A 122 3.57 -3.87 -18.66
C ILE A 122 3.37 -2.48 -18.08
N ASN A 123 2.26 -1.83 -18.38
CA ASN A 123 1.91 -0.62 -17.64
C ASN A 123 1.34 -1.05 -16.29
N GLY A 124 1.67 -0.36 -15.20
CA GLY A 124 1.18 -0.69 -13.86
C GLY A 124 -0.33 -0.88 -13.79
N ASN A 125 -1.11 -0.20 -14.64
CA ASN A 125 -2.57 -0.31 -14.69
C ASN A 125 -3.11 -1.47 -15.57
N ASP A 126 -2.27 -2.35 -16.13
CA ASP A 126 -2.73 -3.53 -16.87
C ASP A 126 -3.20 -4.61 -15.87
N THR A 127 -4.50 -4.90 -15.86
CA THR A 127 -5.15 -5.88 -14.98
C THR A 127 -4.76 -7.34 -15.28
N GLY A 128 -3.83 -7.56 -16.21
CA GLY A 128 -3.27 -8.87 -16.47
C GLY A 128 -4.14 -9.68 -17.43
N SER A 129 -4.57 -9.10 -18.54
CA SER A 129 -5.24 -9.81 -19.65
C SER A 129 -4.34 -10.09 -20.88
N ASN A 130 -3.21 -9.37 -21.04
CA ASN A 130 -2.28 -9.54 -22.18
C ASN A 130 -1.27 -10.70 -22.00
N GLU A 131 -0.91 -11.42 -23.07
CA GLU A 131 0.05 -12.56 -23.13
C GLU A 131 1.52 -12.24 -22.72
N GLY A 132 1.75 -11.25 -21.85
CA GLY A 132 3.06 -10.79 -21.38
C GLY A 132 3.75 -11.71 -20.36
N SER A 133 4.96 -11.29 -19.97
CA SER A 133 5.79 -11.98 -18.98
C SER A 133 5.08 -12.10 -17.63
N ARG A 134 4.89 -13.33 -17.18
CA ARG A 134 4.09 -13.66 -16.00
C ARG A 134 4.70 -14.81 -15.21
N ILE A 135 4.65 -14.70 -13.89
CA ILE A 135 4.84 -15.83 -12.98
C ILE A 135 3.49 -16.08 -12.30
N ILE A 136 2.91 -17.23 -12.58
CA ILE A 136 1.61 -17.64 -12.05
C ILE A 136 1.85 -18.70 -11.00
N PHE A 137 1.37 -18.45 -9.79
CA PHE A 137 1.35 -19.40 -8.71
C PHE A 137 0.00 -20.09 -8.65
N ASP A 138 0.00 -21.40 -8.91
CA ASP A 138 -1.19 -22.26 -8.86
C ASP A 138 -0.80 -23.62 -8.24
N ASN A 139 -1.77 -24.36 -7.70
CA ASN A 139 -1.59 -25.74 -7.23
C ASN A 139 -0.42 -25.95 -6.23
N PHE A 140 -0.24 -25.04 -5.26
CA PHE A 140 0.83 -25.15 -4.27
C PHE A 140 0.74 -26.47 -3.50
N THR A 141 1.76 -27.32 -3.62
CA THR A 141 1.77 -28.65 -2.96
C THR A 141 2.14 -28.54 -1.48
N ASN A 142 2.96 -27.55 -1.11
CA ASN A 142 3.36 -27.31 0.26
C ASN A 142 2.52 -26.22 0.92
N HIS A 143 1.55 -26.63 1.74
CA HIS A 143 0.67 -25.69 2.45
C HIS A 143 1.37 -24.93 3.59
N THR A 144 2.54 -25.37 4.06
CA THR A 144 3.25 -24.73 5.19
C THR A 144 4.06 -23.49 4.79
N VAL A 145 4.37 -23.33 3.50
CA VAL A 145 5.03 -22.14 2.95
C VAL A 145 4.07 -20.96 3.01
N ASP A 146 4.50 -19.80 3.53
CA ASP A 146 3.63 -18.62 3.64
C ASP A 146 3.73 -17.66 2.45
N SER A 147 4.67 -17.86 1.53
CA SER A 147 4.96 -16.92 0.44
C SER A 147 5.34 -17.60 -0.88
N CYS A 148 5.00 -16.96 -1.99
CA CYS A 148 5.29 -17.48 -3.33
C CYS A 148 6.71 -17.14 -3.80
N ILE A 149 7.14 -15.89 -3.60
CA ILE A 149 8.52 -15.44 -3.79
C ILE A 149 9.04 -14.93 -2.45
N GLU A 150 10.13 -15.51 -1.95
CA GLU A 150 10.81 -15.05 -0.74
C GLU A 150 12.25 -14.66 -1.03
N ALA A 151 12.61 -13.42 -0.72
CA ALA A 151 13.98 -12.95 -0.73
C ALA A 151 14.46 -12.67 0.70
N THR A 152 15.53 -13.33 1.13
CA THR A 152 16.00 -13.30 2.51
C THR A 152 17.38 -12.67 2.60
N SER A 153 17.48 -11.56 3.34
CA SER A 153 18.71 -10.76 3.50
C SER A 153 19.33 -10.26 2.18
N VAL A 154 18.51 -10.13 1.14
CA VAL A 154 18.93 -9.69 -0.19
C VAL A 154 17.90 -8.75 -0.81
N SER A 155 18.33 -7.96 -1.80
CA SER A 155 17.46 -7.04 -2.52
C SER A 155 16.86 -7.68 -3.77
N LEU A 156 15.60 -7.38 -4.06
CA LEU A 156 14.90 -7.86 -5.24
C LEU A 156 14.35 -6.67 -6.04
N CYS A 157 14.66 -6.64 -7.33
CA CYS A 157 14.05 -5.70 -8.27
C CYS A 157 13.15 -6.48 -9.23
N ILE A 158 11.90 -6.07 -9.36
CA ILE A 158 10.93 -6.70 -10.26
C ILE A 158 10.45 -5.64 -11.24
N LYS A 159 10.66 -5.90 -12.52
CA LYS A 159 10.41 -4.94 -13.60
C LYS A 159 9.56 -5.53 -14.70
N ASN A 160 8.55 -4.79 -15.17
CA ASN A 160 7.73 -5.17 -16.33
C ASN A 160 7.17 -6.60 -16.22
N LEU A 161 6.84 -7.05 -15.00
CA LEU A 161 6.49 -8.43 -14.71
C LEU A 161 5.19 -8.48 -13.92
N CYS A 162 4.32 -9.42 -14.28
CA CYS A 162 3.13 -9.74 -13.51
C CYS A 162 3.35 -11.00 -12.67
N ILE A 163 3.07 -10.90 -11.37
CA ILE A 163 3.07 -11.99 -10.40
C ILE A 163 1.63 -12.21 -9.97
N PHE A 164 1.11 -13.40 -10.25
CA PHE A 164 -0.31 -13.70 -10.15
C PHE A 164 -0.54 -14.92 -9.27
N GLY A 165 -1.36 -14.80 -8.24
CA GLY A 165 -1.88 -15.94 -7.47
C GLY A 165 -3.19 -16.42 -8.06
N SER A 166 -3.37 -17.72 -8.28
CA SER A 166 -4.67 -18.24 -8.71
C SER A 166 -5.57 -18.47 -7.50
N GLU A 167 -5.96 -17.38 -6.81
CA GLU A 167 -6.74 -17.40 -5.56
C GLU A 167 -6.11 -18.32 -4.51
N LEU A 168 -4.98 -17.87 -3.95
CA LEU A 168 -4.25 -18.62 -2.95
C LEU A 168 -4.47 -18.03 -1.54
N PRO A 169 -5.54 -18.41 -0.82
CA PRO A 169 -5.69 -18.09 0.60
C PRO A 169 -4.46 -18.48 1.41
N GLY A 170 -4.08 -17.65 2.38
CA GLY A 170 -2.95 -17.86 3.28
C GLY A 170 -1.58 -17.55 2.68
N LYS A 171 -1.50 -17.13 1.40
CA LYS A 171 -0.22 -16.88 0.73
C LYS A 171 0.08 -15.40 0.58
N ILE A 172 1.35 -15.08 0.78
CA ILE A 172 1.98 -13.81 0.41
C ILE A 172 2.51 -13.92 -1.03
N GLY A 173 2.24 -12.95 -1.89
CA GLY A 173 2.79 -12.93 -3.26
C GLY A 173 4.30 -12.76 -3.27
N VAL A 174 4.77 -11.61 -2.76
CA VAL A 174 6.20 -11.28 -2.63
C VAL A 174 6.54 -10.95 -1.20
N LYS A 175 7.51 -11.67 -0.64
CA LYS A 175 7.98 -11.48 0.74
C LYS A 175 9.47 -11.14 0.75
N ILE A 176 9.82 -10.04 1.39
CA ILE A 176 11.21 -9.69 1.69
C ILE A 176 11.42 -9.80 3.19
N VAL A 177 12.31 -10.71 3.58
CA VAL A 177 12.77 -10.85 4.97
C VAL A 177 14.12 -10.15 5.05
N GLY A 178 14.06 -8.85 5.35
CA GLY A 178 15.21 -7.98 5.40
C GLY A 178 16.02 -8.11 6.68
N ASN A 179 17.30 -7.77 6.55
CA ASN A 179 18.02 -6.95 7.51
C ASN A 179 18.30 -5.60 6.79
N ILE A 180 19.20 -4.76 7.29
CA ILE A 180 19.57 -3.46 6.66
C ILE A 180 19.92 -3.51 5.15
N ASN A 181 20.17 -4.69 4.57
CA ASN A 181 20.54 -4.89 3.16
C ASN A 181 19.38 -5.39 2.26
N GLY A 182 18.20 -5.68 2.82
CA GLY A 182 17.05 -6.15 2.05
C GLY A 182 16.16 -4.99 1.59
N CYS A 183 15.86 -4.90 0.29
CA CYS A 183 14.88 -3.96 -0.24
C CYS A 183 14.12 -4.54 -1.43
N LEU A 184 12.90 -4.03 -1.65
CA LEU A 184 12.12 -4.31 -2.85
C LEU A 184 12.08 -3.08 -3.75
N THR A 185 12.31 -3.28 -5.04
CA THR A 185 11.91 -2.33 -6.08
C THR A 185 10.88 -2.99 -6.98
N LEU A 186 9.65 -2.48 -7.00
CA LEU A 186 8.66 -2.75 -8.05
C LEU A 186 8.66 -1.58 -9.03
N ASP A 187 8.90 -1.85 -10.31
CA ASP A 187 8.97 -0.84 -11.37
C ASP A 187 8.18 -1.34 -12.58
N SER A 188 7.00 -0.75 -12.80
CA SER A 188 6.06 -1.21 -13.83
C SER A 188 5.71 -2.69 -13.65
N ALA A 189 5.52 -3.11 -12.40
CA ALA A 189 5.22 -4.48 -12.02
C ALA A 189 3.79 -4.60 -11.45
N VAL A 190 3.21 -5.79 -11.59
CA VAL A 190 1.86 -6.14 -11.14
C VAL A 190 1.98 -7.30 -10.16
N VAL A 191 1.39 -7.20 -8.98
CA VAL A 191 1.28 -8.29 -8.00
C VAL A 191 -0.19 -8.45 -7.62
N GLN A 192 -0.83 -9.59 -7.89
CA GLN A 192 -2.27 -9.70 -7.64
C GLN A 192 -2.78 -11.08 -7.27
N ASN A 193 -3.97 -11.12 -6.67
CA ASN A 193 -4.71 -12.33 -6.27
C ASN A 193 -4.01 -13.18 -5.20
N PHE A 194 -3.58 -12.51 -4.12
CA PHE A 194 -2.96 -13.13 -2.94
C PHE A 194 -3.65 -12.63 -1.68
N GLU A 195 -3.63 -13.40 -0.58
CA GLU A 195 -4.14 -12.88 0.71
C GLU A 195 -3.36 -11.64 1.12
N VAL A 196 -2.04 -11.71 1.00
CA VAL A 196 -1.15 -10.56 1.12
C VAL A 196 -0.40 -10.36 -0.18
N GLY A 197 -0.53 -9.22 -0.84
CA GLY A 197 0.17 -8.96 -2.10
C GLY A 197 1.68 -8.92 -1.89
N VAL A 198 2.14 -7.96 -1.09
CA VAL A 198 3.55 -7.71 -0.79
C VAL A 198 3.74 -7.54 0.72
N LYS A 199 4.74 -8.22 1.28
CA LYS A 199 5.18 -8.03 2.66
C LYS A 199 6.68 -7.79 2.74
N ILE A 200 7.08 -6.73 3.43
CA ILE A 200 8.48 -6.38 3.65
C ILE A 200 8.70 -6.20 5.15
N THR A 201 9.66 -6.92 5.71
CA THR A 201 10.08 -6.79 7.11
C THR A 201 11.52 -6.28 7.16
N GLU A 202 11.77 -5.23 7.95
CA GLU A 202 13.09 -4.59 8.14
C GLU A 202 13.78 -4.11 6.84
N GLY A 203 12.99 -3.76 5.82
CA GLY A 203 13.52 -3.29 4.54
C GLY A 203 13.86 -1.79 4.52
N TYR A 204 14.94 -1.43 3.81
CA TYR A 204 15.40 -0.04 3.69
C TYR A 204 15.27 0.46 2.24
N TYR A 205 14.76 1.67 2.04
CA TYR A 205 14.66 2.30 0.73
C TYR A 205 13.85 1.48 -0.30
N ASN A 206 12.73 0.88 0.13
CA ASN A 206 11.81 0.20 -0.79
C ASN A 206 11.22 1.20 -1.79
N ARG A 207 11.03 0.78 -3.04
CA ARG A 207 10.55 1.63 -4.14
C ARG A 207 9.43 0.96 -4.91
N PHE A 208 8.34 1.69 -5.09
CA PHE A 208 7.19 1.26 -5.91
C PHE A 208 6.95 2.33 -6.97
N ILE A 209 7.18 2.00 -8.23
CA ILE A 209 7.18 2.96 -9.34
C ILE A 209 6.21 2.43 -10.39
N ASN A 210 5.17 3.21 -10.72
CA ASN A 210 4.19 2.85 -11.74
C ASN A 210 3.70 1.39 -11.62
N SER A 211 3.40 0.95 -10.40
CA SER A 211 3.15 -0.47 -10.11
C SER A 211 1.73 -0.65 -9.57
N TYR A 212 1.23 -1.88 -9.64
CA TYR A 212 -0.07 -2.24 -9.11
C TYR A 212 0.02 -3.44 -8.17
N ILE A 213 -0.65 -3.32 -7.02
CA ILE A 213 -0.83 -4.43 -6.10
C ILE A 213 -2.33 -4.54 -5.82
N GLY A 214 -2.96 -5.60 -6.31
CA GLY A 214 -4.42 -5.65 -6.32
C GLY A 214 -5.01 -7.02 -6.06
N TYR A 215 -6.31 -7.03 -5.78
CA TYR A 215 -7.07 -8.22 -5.43
C TYR A 215 -6.44 -8.98 -4.27
N CYS A 216 -6.26 -8.28 -3.14
CA CYS A 216 -5.70 -8.87 -1.92
C CYS A 216 -6.55 -8.53 -0.70
N SER A 217 -6.54 -9.40 0.31
CA SER A 217 -7.09 -9.07 1.62
C SER A 217 -6.28 -7.95 2.30
N THR A 218 -4.95 -8.00 2.16
CA THR A 218 -4.05 -6.90 2.50
C THR A 218 -3.01 -6.69 1.39
N CYS A 219 -3.08 -5.61 0.62
CA CYS A 219 -2.23 -5.48 -0.56
C CYS A 219 -0.75 -5.25 -0.20
N LEU A 220 -0.45 -4.30 0.70
CA LEU A 220 0.93 -3.96 1.07
C LEU A 220 1.13 -3.95 2.59
N VAL A 221 2.09 -4.73 3.08
CA VAL A 221 2.53 -4.73 4.48
C VAL A 221 3.97 -4.25 4.57
N LEU A 222 4.19 -3.15 5.28
CA LEU A 222 5.52 -2.64 5.63
C LEU A 222 5.71 -2.75 7.14
N ASP A 223 6.65 -3.58 7.55
CA ASP A 223 6.96 -3.85 8.95
C ASP A 223 8.39 -3.43 9.27
N LYS A 224 8.56 -2.47 10.18
CA LYS A 224 9.86 -1.90 10.54
C LYS A 224 10.68 -1.42 9.34
N CYS A 225 10.00 -0.87 8.34
CA CYS A 225 10.62 -0.42 7.10
C CYS A 225 11.01 1.05 7.15
N TYR A 226 12.24 1.37 6.76
CA TYR A 226 12.74 2.74 6.74
C TYR A 226 12.73 3.31 5.32
N ASN A 227 12.12 4.48 5.16
CA ASN A 227 12.14 5.29 3.94
C ASN A 227 11.61 4.56 2.69
N ALA A 228 10.45 3.90 2.82
CA ALA A 228 9.76 3.31 1.67
C ALA A 228 9.08 4.42 0.85
N THR A 229 9.16 4.35 -0.47
CA THR A 229 8.64 5.37 -1.38
C THR A 229 7.82 4.75 -2.51
N ALA A 230 6.70 5.39 -2.83
CA ALA A 230 5.83 5.05 -3.93
C ALA A 230 5.58 6.27 -4.83
N SER A 231 5.66 6.06 -6.14
CA SER A 231 5.33 7.05 -7.17
C SER A 231 4.39 6.40 -8.17
N SER A 232 3.13 6.84 -8.19
CA SER A 232 2.06 6.22 -8.99
C SER A 232 1.88 4.72 -8.69
N LEU A 233 1.69 4.39 -7.41
CA LEU A 233 1.32 3.03 -6.97
C LEU A 233 -0.21 2.93 -6.93
N SER A 234 -0.76 1.95 -7.62
CA SER A 234 -2.19 1.65 -7.61
C SER A 234 -2.44 0.44 -6.71
N ILE A 235 -3.31 0.59 -5.71
CA ILE A 235 -3.70 -0.47 -4.78
C ILE A 235 -5.19 -0.76 -4.97
N ARG A 236 -5.55 -2.03 -5.14
CA ARG A 236 -6.94 -2.47 -5.17
C ARG A 236 -7.16 -3.59 -4.16
N ALA A 237 -7.69 -3.26 -2.99
CA ALA A 237 -7.98 -4.25 -1.96
C ALA A 237 -9.26 -5.03 -2.29
N GLY A 238 -9.42 -6.21 -1.70
CA GLY A 238 -10.57 -7.09 -1.91
C GLY A 238 -10.56 -7.85 -3.25
N TYR A 239 -11.06 -9.08 -3.24
CA TYR A 239 -11.20 -9.88 -4.47
C TYR A 239 -12.52 -9.54 -5.19
N GLU A 240 -12.53 -9.61 -6.52
CA GLU A 240 -13.69 -9.23 -7.36
C GLU A 240 -14.98 -9.97 -6.97
N ASP A 241 -14.88 -11.22 -6.50
CA ASP A 241 -16.03 -12.09 -6.22
C ASP A 241 -16.23 -12.46 -4.74
N THR A 242 -15.48 -11.87 -3.80
CA THR A 242 -15.63 -12.20 -2.37
C THR A 242 -16.56 -11.23 -1.64
N VAL A 243 -17.49 -11.78 -0.83
CA VAL A 243 -18.53 -11.02 -0.11
C VAL A 243 -18.14 -10.73 1.34
N ASP A 244 -17.18 -11.45 1.92
CA ASP A 244 -16.94 -11.50 3.37
C ASP A 244 -15.47 -11.25 3.78
N LEU A 245 -14.86 -10.13 3.39
CA LEU A 245 -13.54 -9.78 3.93
C LEU A 245 -13.45 -8.32 4.36
N THR A 246 -12.96 -8.12 5.58
CA THR A 246 -12.39 -6.88 6.11
C THR A 246 -11.05 -6.66 5.40
N ASN A 247 -11.05 -5.86 4.33
CA ASN A 247 -9.91 -5.69 3.45
C ASN A 247 -9.15 -4.39 3.74
N ILE A 248 -7.83 -4.47 3.68
CA ILE A 248 -6.90 -3.38 3.95
C ILE A 248 -6.06 -3.10 2.71
N GLY A 249 -5.93 -1.83 2.30
CA GLY A 249 -4.99 -1.47 1.23
C GLY A 249 -3.55 -1.64 1.69
N ILE A 250 -3.14 -0.84 2.68
CA ILE A 250 -1.77 -0.73 3.17
C ILE A 250 -1.74 -0.84 4.69
N LEU A 251 -0.82 -1.64 5.22
CA LEU A 251 -0.59 -1.81 6.64
C LEU A 251 0.86 -1.42 7.00
N LEU A 252 1.01 -0.42 7.87
CA LEU A 252 2.30 0.08 8.36
C LEU A 252 2.49 -0.30 9.83
N LEU A 253 3.53 -1.08 10.12
CA LEU A 253 3.83 -1.62 11.45
C LEU A 253 5.20 -1.15 11.95
N ASN A 254 5.34 -1.08 13.28
CA ASN A 254 6.62 -1.00 13.99
C ASN A 254 7.57 0.11 13.48
N ASP A 255 7.19 1.38 13.62
CA ASP A 255 8.02 2.54 13.21
C ASP A 255 8.27 2.66 11.69
N SER A 256 7.43 2.04 10.86
CA SER A 256 7.57 2.13 9.41
C SER A 256 7.39 3.56 8.89
N ASN A 257 8.16 3.94 7.87
CA ASN A 257 8.03 5.21 7.17
C ASN A 257 7.72 4.98 5.68
N PHE A 258 6.60 5.53 5.22
CA PHE A 258 6.15 5.41 3.84
C PHE A 258 5.77 6.77 3.25
N SER A 259 6.23 7.06 2.04
CA SER A 259 5.84 8.25 1.28
C SER A 259 5.27 7.85 -0.08
N MET A 260 4.05 8.32 -0.39
CA MET A 260 3.31 8.00 -1.61
C MET A 260 2.99 9.29 -2.37
N PHE A 261 3.39 9.32 -3.65
CA PHE A 261 3.19 10.44 -4.57
C PHE A 261 2.35 9.99 -5.76
N GLY A 262 1.11 10.46 -5.85
CA GLY A 262 0.12 9.98 -6.81
C GLY A 262 -0.31 8.53 -6.56
N GLY A 263 -1.12 8.00 -7.48
CA GLY A 263 -1.67 6.65 -7.40
C GLY A 263 -3.00 6.60 -6.66
N SER A 264 -3.43 5.38 -6.32
CA SER A 264 -4.75 5.12 -5.75
C SER A 264 -4.72 4.02 -4.69
N VAL A 265 -5.67 4.07 -3.76
CA VAL A 265 -5.98 2.99 -2.82
C VAL A 265 -7.49 2.79 -2.83
N GLU A 266 -7.91 1.70 -3.47
CA GLU A 266 -9.30 1.46 -3.88
C GLU A 266 -9.81 0.12 -3.34
N SER A 267 -11.14 -0.05 -3.37
CA SER A 267 -11.87 -1.28 -3.03
C SER A 267 -11.64 -1.85 -1.62
N PHE A 268 -11.11 -1.05 -0.69
CA PHE A 268 -10.98 -1.47 0.71
C PHE A 268 -12.31 -1.39 1.44
N SER A 269 -12.57 -2.33 2.34
CA SER A 269 -13.78 -2.37 3.17
C SER A 269 -13.52 -2.00 4.64
N ASP A 270 -12.26 -2.13 5.10
CA ASP A 270 -11.84 -1.67 6.44
C ASP A 270 -11.08 -0.36 6.36
N ALA A 271 -9.93 -0.36 5.70
CA ALA A 271 -9.10 0.83 5.60
C ALA A 271 -8.22 0.89 4.38
N GLY A 272 -8.03 2.10 3.83
CA GLY A 272 -7.04 2.33 2.80
C GLY A 272 -5.63 2.15 3.37
N ILE A 273 -5.32 2.81 4.48
CA ILE A 273 -4.04 2.72 5.18
C ILE A 273 -4.28 2.53 6.69
N ILE A 274 -3.61 1.56 7.32
CA ILE A 274 -3.57 1.40 8.77
C ILE A 274 -2.16 1.66 9.29
N LEU A 275 -2.05 2.42 10.38
CA LEU A 275 -0.78 2.76 11.03
C LEU A 275 -0.70 2.26 12.47
N PHE A 276 0.43 1.61 12.80
CA PHE A 276 0.84 1.27 14.15
C PHE A 276 2.22 1.88 14.45
N SER A 277 2.28 2.88 15.33
CA SER A 277 3.48 3.66 15.67
C SER A 277 4.28 4.12 14.43
N SER A 278 3.60 4.38 13.31
CA SER A 278 4.23 4.54 11.99
C SER A 278 3.96 5.91 11.37
N ARG A 279 4.63 6.21 10.25
CA ARG A 279 4.53 7.50 9.56
C ARG A 279 4.17 7.31 8.09
N VAL A 280 3.19 8.05 7.63
CA VAL A 280 2.82 8.11 6.21
C VAL A 280 2.79 9.54 5.69
N LEU A 281 3.30 9.73 4.47
CA LEU A 281 3.10 10.93 3.66
C LEU A 281 2.34 10.52 2.40
N CYS A 282 1.17 11.13 2.16
CA CYS A 282 0.35 10.96 0.97
C CYS A 282 0.28 12.29 0.24
N ASN A 283 0.70 12.33 -1.02
CA ASN A 283 0.60 13.52 -1.86
C ASN A 283 -0.09 13.17 -3.18
N GLY A 284 -1.28 13.72 -3.44
CA GLY A 284 -2.01 13.46 -4.68
C GLY A 284 -2.60 12.05 -4.79
N VAL A 285 -2.82 11.36 -3.66
CA VAL A 285 -3.34 9.97 -3.64
C VAL A 285 -4.86 9.97 -3.69
N TYR A 286 -5.45 9.11 -4.50
CA TYR A 286 -6.89 8.84 -4.54
C TYR A 286 -7.28 7.73 -3.56
N PHE A 287 -8.39 7.90 -2.83
CA PHE A 287 -8.94 6.92 -1.91
C PHE A 287 -10.42 6.63 -2.19
N GLU A 288 -10.75 5.35 -2.33
CA GLU A 288 -12.13 4.88 -2.50
C GLU A 288 -12.32 3.55 -1.75
N GLY A 289 -13.17 3.56 -0.73
CA GLY A 289 -13.61 2.30 -0.12
C GLY A 289 -14.73 1.67 -0.94
N GLU A 290 -14.92 0.36 -0.87
CA GLU A 290 -16.03 -0.33 -1.54
C GLU A 290 -16.65 -1.36 -0.58
N LYS A 291 -17.99 -1.42 -0.55
CA LYS A 291 -18.74 -2.24 0.43
C LYS A 291 -18.31 -1.92 1.87
N ALA A 292 -18.00 -0.66 2.10
CA ALA A 292 -17.44 -0.17 3.35
C ALA A 292 -18.56 0.19 4.35
N ASP A 293 -18.31 -0.06 5.64
CA ASP A 293 -19.25 0.24 6.74
C ASP A 293 -18.97 1.61 7.39
N ASP A 294 -19.74 1.94 8.44
CA ASP A 294 -19.57 3.17 9.25
C ASP A 294 -18.20 3.28 9.93
N ASN A 295 -17.40 2.22 9.95
CA ASN A 295 -16.07 2.20 10.52
C ASN A 295 -15.00 2.29 9.44
N ALA A 296 -15.33 2.07 8.16
CA ALA A 296 -14.36 2.12 7.08
C ALA A 296 -13.78 3.52 6.90
N SER A 297 -12.46 3.62 6.71
CA SER A 297 -11.77 4.92 6.66
C SER A 297 -10.57 4.91 5.73
N CYS A 298 -10.29 6.01 5.03
CA CYS A 298 -9.12 6.08 4.15
C CYS A 298 -7.81 5.84 4.93
N ILE A 299 -7.69 6.41 6.13
CA ILE A 299 -6.55 6.23 7.02
C ILE A 299 -7.03 5.92 8.46
N LYS A 300 -6.59 4.79 9.04
CA LYS A 300 -6.82 4.44 10.44
C LYS A 300 -5.52 4.48 11.25
N ILE A 301 -5.54 5.21 12.35
CA ILE A 301 -4.44 5.25 13.31
C ILE A 301 -4.77 4.27 14.44
N LYS A 302 -4.04 3.16 14.59
CA LYS A 302 -4.36 2.11 15.58
C LYS A 302 -3.42 2.09 16.79
N ASP A 303 -2.36 2.89 16.78
CA ASP A 303 -1.42 3.02 17.90
C ASP A 303 -0.92 4.46 18.04
N ASN A 304 -0.35 4.79 19.20
CA ASN A 304 0.16 6.10 19.53
C ASN A 304 1.35 6.52 18.67
N ASN A 305 1.66 7.82 18.68
CA ASN A 305 2.83 8.42 18.02
C ASN A 305 2.86 8.27 16.50
N CYS A 306 1.75 7.86 15.88
CA CYS A 306 1.61 7.86 14.44
C CYS A 306 1.65 9.28 13.87
N ARG A 307 2.18 9.40 12.65
CA ARG A 307 2.23 10.68 11.93
C ARG A 307 1.65 10.54 10.53
N VAL A 308 0.72 11.42 10.17
CA VAL A 308 0.08 11.46 8.86
C VAL A 308 0.35 12.82 8.24
N ASN A 309 0.83 12.84 6.99
CA ASN A 309 0.93 14.04 6.18
C ASN A 309 0.17 13.81 4.87
N ALA A 310 -1.02 14.37 4.73
CA ALA A 310 -1.89 14.19 3.57
C ALA A 310 -2.08 15.51 2.82
N VAL A 311 -1.56 15.60 1.60
CA VAL A 311 -1.59 16.82 0.78
C VAL A 311 -2.20 16.53 -0.58
N SER A 312 -3.15 17.38 -1.02
CA SER A 312 -3.78 17.27 -2.35
C SER A 312 -4.37 15.89 -2.67
N CYS A 313 -4.74 15.11 -1.65
CA CYS A 313 -5.40 13.82 -1.82
C CYS A 313 -6.85 14.02 -2.22
N HIS A 314 -7.43 13.00 -2.84
CA HIS A 314 -8.86 12.94 -3.18
C HIS A 314 -9.48 11.73 -2.50
N ALA A 315 -10.54 11.90 -1.72
CA ALA A 315 -11.26 10.78 -1.10
C ALA A 315 -12.78 10.84 -1.36
N TYR A 316 -13.34 9.67 -1.66
CA TYR A 316 -14.77 9.47 -1.86
C TYR A 316 -15.42 9.04 -0.53
N LEU A 317 -16.16 9.96 0.11
CA LEU A 317 -16.76 9.81 1.44
C LEU A 317 -18.30 9.75 1.33
N THR A 318 -18.81 8.63 0.82
CA THR A 318 -20.23 8.43 0.47
C THR A 318 -20.77 7.11 1.02
N GLU A 319 -22.09 6.92 1.01
CA GLU A 319 -22.73 5.67 1.44
C GLU A 319 -22.21 4.48 0.63
N GLY A 320 -21.85 3.38 1.31
CA GLY A 320 -21.23 2.19 0.69
C GLY A 320 -19.73 2.31 0.41
N HIS A 321 -19.15 3.49 0.65
CA HIS A 321 -17.72 3.79 0.56
C HIS A 321 -17.18 4.19 1.95
N SER A 322 -16.05 4.91 2.01
CA SER A 322 -15.43 5.28 3.29
C SER A 322 -16.29 6.24 4.12
N SER A 323 -16.46 5.95 5.41
CA SER A 323 -17.17 6.84 6.35
C SER A 323 -16.34 8.06 6.78
N SER A 324 -15.01 7.94 6.74
CA SER A 324 -14.11 9.01 7.13
C SER A 324 -12.78 9.02 6.37
N PHE A 325 -12.14 10.19 6.33
CA PHE A 325 -10.80 10.30 5.77
C PHE A 325 -9.75 9.80 6.76
N ILE A 326 -9.83 10.23 8.03
CA ILE A 326 -8.97 9.75 9.11
C ILE A 326 -9.81 9.33 10.32
N GLN A 327 -9.57 8.11 10.81
CA GLN A 327 -10.17 7.60 12.05
C GLN A 327 -9.13 7.31 13.12
N ILE A 328 -9.45 7.70 14.35
CA ILE A 328 -8.66 7.47 15.57
C ILE A 328 -9.55 6.78 16.61
N PRO A 329 -9.30 5.51 16.96
CA PRO A 329 -10.07 4.76 17.93
C PRO A 329 -9.80 5.24 19.36
N ALA A 330 -10.67 4.88 20.30
CA ALA A 330 -10.63 5.30 21.70
C ALA A 330 -9.29 5.04 22.41
N THR A 331 -8.58 3.98 21.98
CA THR A 331 -7.33 3.50 22.57
C THR A 331 -6.12 4.36 22.21
N VAL A 332 -6.23 5.23 21.19
CA VAL A 332 -5.14 6.09 20.74
C VAL A 332 -5.29 7.46 21.38
N THR A 333 -4.26 7.86 22.13
CA THR A 333 -4.21 9.13 22.86
C THR A 333 -3.22 10.12 22.24
N SER A 334 -2.37 9.71 21.30
CA SER A 334 -1.34 10.56 20.69
C SER A 334 -1.21 10.31 19.19
N ALA A 335 -1.41 11.35 18.38
CA ALA A 335 -1.21 11.32 16.93
C ALA A 335 -0.93 12.73 16.36
N HIS A 336 -0.18 12.81 15.27
CA HIS A 336 0.06 14.07 14.57
C HIS A 336 -0.40 13.98 13.11
N ILE A 337 -1.28 14.88 12.71
CA ILE A 337 -1.88 14.93 11.39
C ILE A 337 -1.61 16.30 10.77
N TYR A 338 -0.98 16.29 9.61
CA TYR A 338 -0.92 17.44 8.71
C TYR A 338 -1.79 17.11 7.50
N SER A 339 -2.78 17.94 7.20
CA SER A 339 -3.73 17.74 6.11
C SER A 339 -3.85 19.05 5.35
N LYS A 340 -3.69 19.07 4.03
CA LYS A 340 -3.72 20.32 3.24
C LYS A 340 -4.22 20.13 1.82
N ASN A 341 -5.13 21.01 1.37
CA ASN A 341 -5.65 21.05 0.00
C ASN A 341 -6.30 19.74 -0.48
N ASN A 342 -6.85 18.94 0.43
CA ASN A 342 -7.50 17.68 0.07
C ASN A 342 -8.90 17.93 -0.51
N HIS A 343 -9.31 17.08 -1.45
CA HIS A 343 -10.66 17.08 -2.03
C HIS A 343 -11.47 15.91 -1.47
N PHE A 344 -12.71 16.19 -1.07
CA PHE A 344 -13.62 15.22 -0.50
C PHE A 344 -14.93 15.28 -1.27
N GLU A 345 -15.34 14.14 -1.82
CA GLU A 345 -16.64 13.96 -2.46
C GLU A 345 -17.63 13.36 -1.45
N TYR A 346 -18.85 13.91 -1.40
CA TYR A 346 -19.89 13.57 -0.41
C TYR A 346 -21.22 13.21 -1.10
N ALA A 347 -22.07 12.42 -0.45
CA ALA A 347 -23.42 12.06 -0.92
C ALA A 347 -24.51 12.48 0.08
N ASP A 348 -25.65 12.98 -0.42
CA ASP A 348 -26.76 13.48 0.40
C ASP A 348 -27.35 12.37 1.29
N ASN A 349 -27.64 12.68 2.56
CA ASN A 349 -28.30 11.81 3.56
C ASN A 349 -27.44 10.73 4.24
N TRP A 350 -26.11 10.76 4.11
CA TRP A 350 -25.19 9.85 4.81
C TRP A 350 -24.32 10.61 5.81
N TYR A 351 -24.17 10.10 7.04
CA TYR A 351 -23.33 10.76 8.04
C TYR A 351 -21.85 10.41 7.87
N THR A 352 -21.10 11.30 7.24
CA THR A 352 -19.63 11.17 7.07
C THR A 352 -18.88 12.23 7.85
N SER A 353 -17.65 11.90 8.25
CA SER A 353 -16.79 12.83 8.97
C SER A 353 -15.37 12.79 8.41
N VAL A 354 -14.77 13.93 8.07
CA VAL A 354 -13.38 13.93 7.58
C VAL A 354 -12.43 13.35 8.65
N TYR A 355 -12.53 13.82 9.89
CA TYR A 355 -11.78 13.30 11.03
C TYR A 355 -12.73 12.69 12.07
N LYS A 356 -12.64 11.38 12.30
CA LYS A 356 -13.46 10.63 13.27
C LYS A 356 -12.63 10.22 14.49
N PHE A 357 -13.09 10.60 15.68
CA PHE A 357 -12.47 10.26 16.96
C PHE A 357 -13.42 9.44 17.82
N GLU A 358 -12.98 8.29 18.31
CA GLU A 358 -13.81 7.41 19.14
C GLU A 358 -13.48 7.53 20.64
N ALA A 359 -12.87 8.66 21.04
CA ALA A 359 -12.36 8.90 22.39
C ALA A 359 -13.40 8.66 23.49
N THR A 360 -13.08 7.83 24.48
CA THR A 360 -13.93 7.60 25.67
C THR A 360 -13.50 8.42 26.90
N ASP A 361 -12.26 8.92 26.92
CA ASP A 361 -11.66 9.77 27.95
C ASP A 361 -10.56 10.62 27.30
N PHE A 362 -10.46 11.91 27.62
CA PHE A 362 -9.42 12.80 27.09
C PHE A 362 -8.15 12.87 27.94
N THR A 363 -8.02 12.13 29.03
CA THR A 363 -6.82 12.19 29.88
C THR A 363 -5.57 11.82 29.10
N GLY A 364 -4.61 12.76 28.99
CA GLY A 364 -3.36 12.54 28.25
C GLY A 364 -3.50 12.59 26.71
N TYR A 365 -4.68 12.98 26.18
CA TYR A 365 -4.86 13.17 24.74
C TYR A 365 -3.97 14.30 24.21
N ASN A 366 -3.23 14.03 23.15
CA ASN A 366 -2.42 14.98 22.42
C ASN A 366 -2.53 14.67 20.91
N ILE A 367 -3.62 15.15 20.30
CA ILE A 367 -3.84 15.01 18.86
C ILE A 367 -3.74 16.39 18.21
N ASP A 368 -2.84 16.53 17.25
CA ASP A 368 -2.61 17.79 16.53
C ASP A 368 -3.02 17.63 15.05
N ILE A 369 -3.93 18.48 14.59
CA ILE A 369 -4.38 18.58 13.20
C ILE A 369 -4.02 19.97 12.67
N SER A 370 -3.31 20.05 11.56
CA SER A 370 -2.91 21.34 10.97
C SER A 370 -2.94 21.35 9.44
N GLY A 371 -3.19 22.53 8.85
CA GLY A 371 -2.96 22.80 7.42
C GLY A 371 -4.19 22.79 6.51
N ASP A 372 -5.38 22.45 7.01
CA ASP A 372 -6.54 22.19 6.16
C ASP A 372 -7.21 23.50 5.71
N ASN A 373 -7.59 23.56 4.43
CA ASN A 373 -8.25 24.70 3.79
C ASN A 373 -9.67 24.27 3.46
N TYR A 374 -10.59 24.42 4.42
CA TYR A 374 -11.99 24.04 4.32
C TYR A 374 -12.73 24.83 3.22
N LYS A 375 -12.58 24.41 1.96
CA LYS A 375 -13.30 24.96 0.79
C LYS A 375 -14.18 23.94 0.08
N ASN A 376 -14.20 22.67 0.52
CA ASN A 376 -15.16 21.70 0.02
C ASN A 376 -16.53 22.05 0.62
N GLY A 377 -17.52 22.28 -0.24
CA GLY A 377 -18.89 22.56 0.17
C GLY A 377 -19.45 21.34 0.87
N LEU A 378 -19.39 21.31 2.21
CA LEU A 378 -20.05 20.27 2.99
C LEU A 378 -21.54 20.26 2.65
N ILE A 379 -22.08 19.07 2.46
CA ILE A 379 -23.51 18.84 2.30
C ILE A 379 -24.17 18.46 3.63
N ALA A 380 -25.50 18.49 3.68
CA ALA A 380 -26.24 18.09 4.87
C ALA A 380 -25.97 16.62 5.22
N GLY A 381 -25.60 16.36 6.48
CA GLY A 381 -25.19 15.03 6.95
C GLY A 381 -23.68 14.88 7.14
N SER A 382 -22.83 15.70 6.54
CA SER A 382 -21.36 15.59 6.69
C SER A 382 -20.79 16.54 7.75
N SER A 383 -19.67 16.13 8.37
CA SER A 383 -18.91 16.95 9.32
C SER A 383 -17.42 16.94 8.99
N TYR A 384 -16.67 17.96 9.44
CA TYR A 384 -15.21 17.88 9.40
C TYR A 384 -14.68 17.06 10.57
N ILE A 385 -15.30 17.16 11.74
CA ILE A 385 -14.87 16.47 12.97
C ILE A 385 -16.07 15.85 13.66
N ALA A 386 -15.96 14.56 14.00
CA ALA A 386 -16.90 13.85 14.87
C ALA A 386 -16.18 13.17 16.04
N ILE A 387 -16.78 13.28 17.23
CA ILE A 387 -16.38 12.54 18.43
C ILE A 387 -17.54 11.64 18.84
N THR A 388 -17.38 10.32 18.76
CA THR A 388 -18.51 9.38 18.72
C THR A 388 -18.83 8.67 20.05
N SER A 389 -18.13 8.96 21.14
CA SER A 389 -18.35 8.24 22.40
C SER A 389 -19.46 8.84 23.28
N ASN A 390 -20.45 8.01 23.63
CA ASN A 390 -21.45 8.31 24.65
C ASN A 390 -20.90 8.20 26.09
N LEU A 391 -19.65 7.74 26.25
CA LEU A 391 -18.99 7.48 27.54
C LEU A 391 -17.96 8.55 27.92
N LEU A 392 -17.95 9.69 27.23
CA LEU A 392 -16.97 10.77 27.43
C LEU A 392 -16.85 11.18 28.90
N LYS A 393 -15.71 10.86 29.52
CA LYS A 393 -15.34 11.36 30.85
C LYS A 393 -14.50 12.63 30.73
N LYS A 394 -14.70 13.58 31.66
CA LYS A 394 -13.85 14.79 31.76
C LYS A 394 -12.42 14.38 32.11
N GLY A 395 -11.47 14.63 31.20
CA GLY A 395 -10.03 14.44 31.38
C GLY A 395 -9.24 15.66 30.90
N LYS A 396 -8.00 15.84 31.37
CA LYS A 396 -7.09 16.89 30.85
C LYS A 396 -6.34 16.35 29.62
N GLY A 397 -6.79 16.73 28.43
CA GLY A 397 -6.13 16.49 27.15
C GLY A 397 -6.41 17.61 26.15
N ILE A 398 -5.69 17.61 25.05
CA ILE A 398 -5.73 18.66 24.03
C ILE A 398 -5.91 18.01 22.66
N VAL A 399 -6.98 18.39 21.97
CA VAL A 399 -7.09 18.28 20.51
C VAL A 399 -6.81 19.67 19.96
N ARG A 400 -5.70 19.85 19.25
CA ARG A 400 -5.32 21.13 18.65
C ARG A 400 -5.63 21.10 17.16
N ILE A 401 -6.36 22.12 16.69
CA ILE A 401 -6.66 22.30 15.27
C ILE A 401 -6.11 23.67 14.86
N THR A 402 -5.11 23.69 13.98
CA THR A 402 -4.45 24.92 13.54
C THR A 402 -4.91 25.29 12.13
N TYR A 403 -5.66 26.39 12.02
CA TYR A 403 -6.19 26.93 10.77
C TYR A 403 -5.18 27.90 10.11
N PRO A 404 -5.01 27.86 8.78
CA PRO A 404 -4.34 28.94 8.06
C PRO A 404 -5.15 30.25 8.16
N SER A 405 -4.45 31.39 8.25
CA SER A 405 -5.09 32.69 8.39
C SER A 405 -6.00 33.01 7.19
N GLY A 406 -7.21 33.53 7.46
CA GLY A 406 -8.14 34.00 6.42
C GLY A 406 -9.22 33.02 5.96
N HIS A 407 -9.40 31.86 6.62
CA HIS A 407 -10.43 30.86 6.29
C HIS A 407 -11.52 30.79 7.37
N ALA A 408 -12.79 30.62 6.95
CA ALA A 408 -13.93 30.46 7.85
C ALA A 408 -14.01 29.02 8.40
N LEU A 409 -14.38 28.89 9.68
CA LEU A 409 -14.56 27.61 10.36
C LEU A 409 -15.80 26.90 9.82
N ALA A 410 -15.67 25.65 9.36
CA ALA A 410 -16.78 24.84 8.88
C ALA A 410 -17.03 23.65 9.82
N GLY A 411 -18.27 23.49 10.29
CA GLY A 411 -18.88 22.23 10.72
C GLY A 411 -18.13 21.40 11.77
N VAL A 412 -18.23 21.79 13.05
CA VAL A 412 -17.62 21.07 14.17
C VAL A 412 -18.72 20.47 15.07
N HIS A 413 -18.95 19.16 14.99
CA HIS A 413 -19.76 18.42 15.97
C HIS A 413 -18.88 17.96 17.13
N LEU A 414 -18.80 18.78 18.18
CA LEU A 414 -18.10 18.43 19.43
C LEU A 414 -19.09 18.30 20.57
N THR A 415 -19.26 17.09 21.06
CA THR A 415 -19.75 16.86 22.42
C THR A 415 -18.58 16.98 23.40
N ASN A 416 -18.68 17.91 24.34
CA ASN A 416 -17.88 17.98 25.58
C ASN A 416 -16.40 18.42 25.55
N LEU A 417 -15.95 19.26 24.61
CA LEU A 417 -14.63 19.91 24.71
C LEU A 417 -14.72 21.44 24.87
N ASN A 418 -13.89 21.97 25.78
CA ASN A 418 -13.49 23.38 25.78
C ASN A 418 -12.70 23.67 24.51
N THR A 419 -13.40 24.00 23.43
CA THR A 419 -12.81 24.64 22.25
C THR A 419 -13.70 25.79 21.83
N VAL A 420 -13.06 26.88 21.43
CA VAL A 420 -13.72 28.04 20.83
C VAL A 420 -14.02 27.64 19.38
N SER A 421 -15.28 27.34 19.06
CA SER A 421 -15.77 27.12 17.69
C SER A 421 -17.07 27.88 17.47
N PRO A 422 -17.21 28.67 16.38
CA PRO A 422 -18.44 29.35 16.03
C PRO A 422 -19.12 28.68 14.82
N TYR A 423 -20.38 28.27 15.01
CA TYR A 423 -21.41 27.94 14.02
C TYR A 423 -21.57 26.46 13.55
N GLN A 424 -22.55 25.78 14.17
CA GLN A 424 -23.39 24.71 13.59
C GLN A 424 -24.83 24.80 14.10
N TYR A 425 -25.81 24.79 13.19
CA TYR A 425 -27.23 24.99 13.47
C TYR A 425 -28.01 23.68 13.57
N ASN A 426 -28.53 23.33 14.75
CA ASN A 426 -29.29 22.10 14.98
C ASN A 426 -30.72 22.39 15.46
N ALA A 427 -31.66 21.52 15.08
CA ALA A 427 -32.91 21.33 15.82
C ALA A 427 -32.62 20.38 17.00
N VAL A 428 -32.75 20.88 18.25
CA VAL A 428 -32.37 20.11 19.44
C VAL A 428 -33.56 19.33 19.98
N THR A 429 -33.54 18.01 19.83
CA THR A 429 -34.44 17.09 20.55
C THR A 429 -33.66 16.40 21.66
N GLY A 430 -33.84 16.85 22.91
CA GLY A 430 -33.18 16.29 24.11
C GLY A 430 -31.88 16.99 24.49
N ALA A 431 -31.98 18.16 25.14
CA ALA A 431 -30.81 18.93 25.59
C ALA A 431 -30.17 18.34 26.86
N GLU A 432 -28.84 18.25 26.89
CA GLU A 432 -28.04 17.73 28.01
C GLU A 432 -27.07 18.78 28.55
N ASN A 433 -26.79 18.76 29.85
CA ASN A 433 -25.90 19.74 30.48
C ASN A 433 -24.49 19.68 29.89
N GLY A 434 -23.97 20.83 29.45
CA GLY A 434 -22.69 20.95 28.75
C GLY A 434 -22.80 20.97 27.23
N MET A 435 -24.00 20.75 26.67
CA MET A 435 -24.25 20.83 25.23
C MET A 435 -24.01 22.26 24.73
N ILE A 436 -23.11 22.42 23.74
CA ILE A 436 -22.89 23.70 23.06
C ILE A 436 -23.46 23.57 21.65
N THR A 437 -24.33 24.49 21.27
CA THR A 437 -24.93 24.52 19.93
C THR A 437 -24.99 25.95 19.42
N THR A 438 -25.17 26.11 18.11
CA THR A 438 -25.38 27.42 17.50
C THR A 438 -26.80 27.50 16.97
N PHE A 439 -27.46 28.64 17.15
CA PHE A 439 -28.80 28.89 16.60
C PHE A 439 -28.71 29.88 15.45
N ALA A 440 -29.44 29.59 14.37
CA ALA A 440 -29.39 30.36 13.13
C ALA A 440 -29.91 31.78 13.36
N ASN A 441 -30.95 31.92 14.19
CA ASN A 441 -31.57 33.18 14.58
C ASN A 441 -31.64 34.22 13.44
N SER A 442 -32.25 33.79 12.35
CA SER A 442 -32.56 34.58 11.15
C SER A 442 -33.84 35.41 11.28
N GLY A 443 -34.52 35.36 12.44
CA GLY A 443 -35.71 36.15 12.73
C GLY A 443 -37.04 35.43 12.52
N TYR A 444 -37.06 34.13 12.18
CA TYR A 444 -38.28 33.35 12.20
C TYR A 444 -38.53 32.73 13.59
N PRO A 445 -39.80 32.65 14.06
CA PRO A 445 -40.15 32.05 15.36
C PRO A 445 -39.72 30.58 15.55
N GLY A 446 -39.39 29.87 14.48
CA GLY A 446 -38.90 28.49 14.51
C GLY A 446 -37.38 28.33 14.55
N ASP A 447 -36.61 29.42 14.38
CA ASP A 447 -35.14 29.36 14.23
C ASP A 447 -34.38 29.37 15.57
N ASP A 448 -35.11 29.61 16.67
CA ASP A 448 -34.58 29.71 18.03
C ASP A 448 -35.21 28.64 18.93
N GLY A 449 -34.71 27.41 18.83
CA GLY A 449 -35.08 26.31 19.71
C GLY A 449 -34.71 26.52 21.19
N ALA A 450 -34.00 27.61 21.53
CA ALA A 450 -33.60 27.96 22.89
C ALA A 450 -34.46 29.09 23.52
N SER A 451 -35.34 29.73 22.74
CA SER A 451 -36.21 30.84 23.18
C SER A 451 -35.46 31.99 23.87
N LEU A 452 -34.30 32.37 23.35
CA LEU A 452 -33.45 33.47 23.86
C LEU A 452 -33.65 34.79 23.09
N TYR A 453 -34.79 34.93 22.41
CA TYR A 453 -35.24 36.12 21.70
C TYR A 453 -35.42 37.33 22.65
N GLY A 454 -34.89 38.50 22.26
CA GLY A 454 -35.15 39.78 22.95
C GLY A 454 -33.94 40.52 23.52
N THR A 455 -32.73 39.93 23.52
CA THR A 455 -31.53 40.57 24.10
C THR A 455 -30.57 41.19 23.08
N ILE A 456 -30.58 40.76 21.81
CA ILE A 456 -29.73 41.27 20.71
C ILE A 456 -30.49 41.06 19.38
N GLY A 457 -30.23 41.91 18.37
CA GLY A 457 -30.83 41.83 17.03
C GLY A 457 -30.51 40.54 16.25
N TYR A 458 -31.28 40.32 15.18
CA TYR A 458 -31.29 39.12 14.31
C TYR A 458 -29.91 38.73 13.77
N THR A 459 -29.20 37.91 14.53
CA THR A 459 -27.88 37.40 14.18
C THR A 459 -27.67 36.00 14.77
N PRO A 460 -26.94 35.12 14.08
CA PRO A 460 -26.56 33.82 14.63
C PRO A 460 -25.76 33.93 15.92
N TYR A 461 -26.03 33.04 16.87
CA TYR A 461 -25.35 33.02 18.17
C TYR A 461 -25.09 31.59 18.68
N THR A 462 -24.02 31.43 19.43
CA THR A 462 -23.68 30.20 20.14
C THR A 462 -24.28 30.22 21.55
N ALA A 463 -24.84 29.09 21.99
CA ALA A 463 -25.36 28.91 23.34
C ALA A 463 -24.87 27.59 23.94
N VAL A 464 -24.77 27.56 25.26
CA VAL A 464 -24.49 26.38 26.08
C VAL A 464 -25.74 26.03 26.90
N PHE A 465 -26.09 24.74 26.96
CA PHE A 465 -27.11 24.24 27.87
C PHE A 465 -26.46 23.95 29.22
N ASP A 466 -26.81 24.73 30.23
CA ASP A 466 -26.25 24.62 31.57
C ASP A 466 -27.36 24.76 32.63
N ASN A 467 -27.40 23.80 33.55
CA ASN A 467 -28.43 23.64 34.58
C ASN A 467 -29.86 23.69 34.04
N GLY A 468 -30.13 22.96 32.95
CA GLY A 468 -31.49 22.84 32.38
C GLY A 468 -31.94 24.05 31.56
N THR A 469 -31.05 25.00 31.27
CA THR A 469 -31.37 26.22 30.51
C THR A 469 -30.30 26.56 29.49
N TRP A 470 -30.69 27.16 28.37
CA TRP A 470 -29.74 27.68 27.38
C TRP A 470 -29.20 29.04 27.80
N LYS A 471 -27.88 29.25 27.66
CA LYS A 471 -27.18 30.51 27.96
C LYS A 471 -26.31 30.90 26.77
N LYS A 472 -26.36 32.16 26.33
CA LYS A 472 -25.52 32.66 25.23
C LYS A 472 -24.04 32.72 25.65
N ILE A 473 -23.14 32.35 24.75
CA ILE A 473 -21.69 32.55 24.91
C ILE A 473 -21.32 33.88 24.22
N PRO A 474 -20.74 34.88 24.93
CA PRO A 474 -20.31 36.13 24.32
C PRO A 474 -19.25 35.89 23.23
N LYS A 475 -19.32 36.61 22.11
CA LYS A 475 -18.21 36.69 21.14
C LYS A 475 -17.06 37.47 21.79
N LEU A 476 -15.84 36.92 21.77
CA LEU A 476 -14.61 37.65 22.09
C LEU A 476 -14.16 38.48 20.90
#